data_AF-A0A9W5PQH1-F1
#
_entry.id   AF-A0A9W5PQH1-F1
#
_cell.length_a   1.000
_cell.length_b   1.000
_cell.length_c   1.000
_cell.angle_alpha   90.00
_cell.angle_beta   90.00
_cell.angle_gamma   90.00
#
_symmetry.space_group_name_H-M   'P 1'
#
loop_
_entity.id
_entity.type
_entity.pdbx_description
1 polymer ?
#
loop_
_entity_poly.entity_id
_entity_poly.type
_entity_poly.pdbx_seq_one_letter_code
_entity_poly.pdbx_strand_id
1 'polypeptide(L)'
;MIEDEKLSLLKDVTTIENPDSCIIFCRTQENVDHVYRQLKRANYPCDKIHGGMVQEDRFEVMDDFRKGKFRYLVATDVAARGIDIDNITHVINYDIPLEKESYVHRTGRTGRAGNSGKAITFITPYENRFLEEIEEYIGFEIPKAIGPSKEEVMKEKAAFEEKIHAKPIIKKDKNADINKGIMKLYFNGGKKKKIRAVDFVGTIAKIKGVTAEDIGIITIQDNVSYVEILNGKGPLVLKVMKTTTIKGKQLKVHEAIK
;
A
#
# COMPACT_ATOMS: atom_id res chain seq x y z
N MET A 1 -11.84 -25.29 16.01
CA MET A 1 -12.94 -24.55 15.37
C MET A 1 -13.17 -25.15 14.00
N ILE A 2 -14.44 -25.36 13.62
CA ILE A 2 -14.82 -25.75 12.25
C ILE A 2 -14.84 -24.47 11.38
N GLU A 3 -14.74 -24.59 10.05
CA GLU A 3 -14.70 -23.47 9.08
C GLU A 3 -15.80 -22.43 9.32
N ASP A 4 -17.03 -22.88 9.59
CA ASP A 4 -18.18 -22.00 9.85
C ASP A 4 -18.02 -21.19 11.16
N GLU A 5 -17.34 -21.74 12.17
CA GLU A 5 -17.06 -21.05 13.42
C GLU A 5 -16.01 -19.95 13.22
N LYS A 6 -14.98 -20.19 12.39
CA LYS A 6 -14.00 -19.16 12.02
C LYS A 6 -14.67 -18.02 11.27
N LEU A 7 -15.61 -18.32 10.37
CA LEU A 7 -16.35 -17.30 9.63
C LEU A 7 -17.25 -16.47 10.54
N SER A 8 -17.92 -17.09 11.52
CA SER A 8 -18.68 -16.36 12.54
C SER A 8 -17.76 -15.44 13.35
N LEU A 9 -16.64 -15.97 13.83
CA LEU A 9 -15.65 -15.20 14.59
C LEU A 9 -15.09 -14.04 13.77
N LEU A 10 -14.84 -14.23 12.47
CA LEU A 10 -14.40 -13.15 11.58
C LEU A 10 -15.40 -12.00 11.54
N LYS A 11 -16.70 -12.31 11.45
CA LYS A 11 -17.76 -11.29 11.43
C LYS A 11 -17.85 -10.56 12.77
N ASP A 12 -17.78 -11.30 13.88
CA ASP A 12 -17.81 -10.74 15.23
C ASP A 12 -16.60 -9.82 15.48
N VAL A 13 -15.39 -10.30 15.16
CA VAL A 13 -14.16 -9.51 15.28
C VAL A 13 -14.19 -8.27 14.38
N THR A 14 -14.61 -8.39 13.12
CA THR A 14 -14.68 -7.22 12.23
C THR A 14 -15.75 -6.21 12.64
N THR A 15 -16.80 -6.66 13.34
CA THR A 15 -17.82 -5.78 13.93
C THR A 15 -17.25 -4.97 15.09
N ILE A 16 -16.53 -5.61 16.02
CA ILE A 16 -15.93 -4.95 17.18
C ILE A 16 -14.76 -4.04 16.78
N GLU A 17 -13.85 -4.54 15.96
CA GLU A 17 -12.64 -3.79 15.56
C GLU A 17 -12.97 -2.68 14.56
N ASN A 18 -14.06 -2.85 13.78
CA ASN A 18 -14.57 -1.92 12.79
C ASN A 18 -13.45 -1.21 11.96
N PRO A 19 -12.55 -1.97 11.31
CA PRO A 19 -11.25 -1.47 10.82
C PRO A 19 -11.36 -0.45 9.69
N ASP A 20 -10.37 0.44 9.54
CA ASP A 20 -10.33 1.39 8.39
C ASP A 20 -9.83 0.81 7.08
N SER A 21 -8.92 -0.14 7.19
CA SER A 21 -8.39 -0.95 6.10
C SER A 21 -7.89 -2.24 6.73
N CYS A 22 -8.29 -3.37 6.16
CA CYS A 22 -8.03 -4.69 6.72
C CYS A 22 -7.61 -5.68 5.62
N ILE A 23 -6.54 -6.42 5.87
CA ILE A 23 -6.22 -7.62 5.09
C ILE A 23 -6.56 -8.86 5.91
N ILE A 24 -7.25 -9.80 5.27
CA ILE A 24 -7.63 -11.09 5.82
C ILE A 24 -6.83 -12.16 5.07
N PHE A 25 -5.86 -12.77 5.73
CA PHE A 25 -5.00 -13.79 5.14
C PHE A 25 -5.58 -15.19 5.32
N CYS A 26 -5.78 -15.89 4.21
CA CYS A 26 -6.16 -17.29 4.16
C CYS A 26 -5.02 -18.13 3.58
N ARG A 27 -5.02 -19.42 3.90
CA ARG A 27 -3.96 -20.35 3.49
C ARG A 27 -4.03 -20.69 2.00
N THR A 28 -5.23 -20.96 1.47
CA THR A 28 -5.43 -21.41 0.10
C THR A 28 -6.29 -20.43 -0.70
N GLN A 29 -6.18 -20.50 -2.02
CA GLN A 29 -7.02 -19.69 -2.93
C GLN A 29 -8.51 -20.07 -2.82
N GLU A 30 -8.81 -21.34 -2.59
CA GLU A 30 -10.17 -21.83 -2.42
C GLU A 30 -10.80 -21.23 -1.16
N ASN A 31 -10.01 -21.08 -0.09
CA ASN A 31 -10.48 -20.45 1.14
C ASN A 31 -10.64 -18.93 0.97
N VAL A 32 -9.74 -18.27 0.23
CA VAL A 32 -9.92 -16.87 -0.19
C VAL A 32 -11.26 -16.69 -0.90
N ASP A 33 -11.58 -17.55 -1.88
CA ASP A 33 -12.84 -17.51 -2.62
C ASP A 33 -14.07 -17.80 -1.76
N HIS A 34 -13.94 -18.70 -0.80
CA HIS A 34 -14.99 -19.01 0.15
C HIS A 34 -15.28 -17.80 1.05
N VAL A 35 -14.27 -17.30 1.76
CA VAL A 35 -14.39 -16.16 2.68
C VAL A 35 -14.88 -14.92 1.93
N TYR A 36 -14.34 -14.62 0.75
CA TYR A 36 -14.79 -13.51 -0.09
C TYR A 36 -16.29 -13.60 -0.39
N ARG A 37 -16.79 -14.75 -0.87
CA ARG A 37 -18.21 -14.92 -1.18
C ARG A 37 -19.11 -14.72 0.04
N GLN A 38 -18.66 -15.18 1.20
CA GLN A 38 -19.41 -15.05 2.46
C GLN A 38 -19.47 -13.61 2.95
N LEU A 39 -18.35 -12.89 2.91
CA LEU A 39 -18.28 -11.47 3.24
C LEU A 39 -19.10 -10.63 2.25
N LYS A 40 -19.02 -10.95 0.96
CA LYS A 40 -19.79 -10.25 -0.08
C LYS A 40 -21.30 -10.43 0.11
N ARG A 41 -21.77 -11.64 0.44
CA ARG A 41 -23.17 -11.91 0.80
C ARG A 41 -23.62 -11.16 2.05
N ALA A 42 -22.70 -10.90 2.97
CA ALA A 42 -22.93 -10.08 4.16
C ALA A 42 -22.75 -8.57 3.90
N ASN A 43 -22.69 -8.13 2.63
CA ASN A 43 -22.54 -6.74 2.21
C ASN A 43 -21.24 -6.04 2.65
N TYR A 44 -20.17 -6.79 2.93
CA TYR A 44 -18.88 -6.18 3.22
C TYR A 44 -18.34 -5.49 1.94
N PRO A 45 -17.77 -4.28 2.06
CA PRO A 45 -16.98 -3.67 1.00
C PRO A 45 -15.63 -4.40 0.93
N CYS A 46 -15.63 -5.51 0.21
CA CYS A 46 -14.49 -6.41 0.09
C CYS A 46 -14.16 -6.82 -1.34
N ASP A 47 -12.90 -7.17 -1.54
CA ASP A 47 -12.39 -7.86 -2.72
C ASP A 47 -11.35 -8.92 -2.32
N LYS A 48 -10.83 -9.66 -3.30
CA LYS A 48 -9.91 -10.78 -3.09
C LYS A 48 -8.67 -10.72 -3.99
N ILE A 49 -7.58 -11.34 -3.53
CA ILE A 49 -6.37 -11.52 -4.32
C ILE A 49 -5.70 -12.89 -4.04
N HIS A 50 -5.55 -13.72 -5.07
CA HIS A 50 -4.86 -15.02 -4.96
C HIS A 50 -4.14 -15.37 -6.28
N GLY A 51 -3.32 -16.42 -6.26
CA GLY A 51 -2.46 -16.79 -7.40
C GLY A 51 -3.21 -17.30 -8.64
N GLY A 52 -4.47 -17.70 -8.50
CA GLY A 52 -5.33 -18.12 -9.61
C GLY A 52 -5.96 -16.96 -10.40
N MET A 53 -5.77 -15.71 -9.97
CA MET A 53 -6.27 -14.53 -10.69
C MET A 53 -5.29 -14.08 -11.77
N VAL A 54 -5.81 -13.49 -12.84
CA VAL A 54 -4.99 -12.87 -13.89
C VAL A 54 -4.20 -11.71 -13.29
N GLN A 55 -2.96 -11.51 -13.75
CA GLN A 55 -2.06 -10.52 -13.19
C GLN A 55 -2.61 -9.08 -13.30
N GLU A 56 -3.33 -8.75 -14.37
CA GLU A 56 -3.97 -7.44 -14.57
C GLU A 56 -5.04 -7.17 -13.51
N ASP A 57 -5.94 -8.13 -13.28
CA ASP A 57 -6.98 -8.05 -12.23
C ASP A 57 -6.34 -7.88 -10.84
N ARG A 58 -5.24 -8.59 -10.57
CA ARG A 58 -4.50 -8.46 -9.31
C ARG A 58 -3.98 -7.04 -9.11
N PHE A 59 -3.51 -6.37 -10.17
CA PHE A 59 -3.06 -4.99 -10.09
C PHE A 59 -4.22 -4.02 -9.86
N GLU A 60 -5.35 -4.21 -10.52
CA GLU A 60 -6.54 -3.36 -10.35
C GLU A 60 -7.10 -3.46 -8.93
N VAL A 61 -7.38 -4.68 -8.44
CA VAL A 61 -7.86 -4.90 -7.07
C VAL A 61 -6.94 -4.26 -6.05
N MET A 62 -5.63 -4.33 -6.31
CA MET A 62 -4.64 -3.78 -5.42
C MET A 62 -4.62 -2.26 -5.39
N ASP A 63 -4.72 -1.64 -6.56
CA ASP A 63 -4.83 -0.18 -6.68
C ASP A 63 -6.10 0.33 -6.00
N ASP A 64 -7.21 -0.38 -6.17
CA ASP A 64 -8.50 -0.08 -5.57
C ASP A 64 -8.45 -0.19 -4.04
N PHE A 65 -7.77 -1.20 -3.52
CA PHE A 65 -7.54 -1.33 -2.08
C PHE A 65 -6.69 -0.19 -1.53
N ARG A 66 -5.58 0.16 -2.20
CA ARG A 66 -4.70 1.27 -1.79
C ARG A 66 -5.45 2.60 -1.76
N LYS A 67 -6.31 2.82 -2.75
CA LYS A 67 -7.19 4.00 -2.86
C LYS A 67 -8.32 3.98 -1.85
N GLY A 68 -8.53 2.89 -1.11
CA GLY A 68 -9.61 2.77 -0.14
C GLY A 68 -10.99 2.69 -0.79
N LYS A 69 -11.08 2.18 -2.04
CA LYS A 69 -12.39 1.91 -2.69
C LYS A 69 -13.17 0.80 -1.99
N PHE A 70 -12.48 -0.06 -1.27
CA PHE A 70 -13.06 -1.06 -0.38
C PHE A 70 -12.16 -1.27 0.83
N ARG A 71 -12.70 -1.88 1.88
CA ARG A 71 -12.12 -1.88 3.23
C ARG A 71 -11.44 -3.20 3.58
N TYR A 72 -11.93 -4.32 3.04
CA TYR A 72 -11.45 -5.66 3.37
C TYR A 72 -10.87 -6.35 2.14
N LEU A 73 -9.59 -6.71 2.18
CA LEU A 73 -8.94 -7.50 1.14
C LEU A 73 -8.68 -8.91 1.66
N VAL A 74 -9.24 -9.93 1.01
CA VAL A 74 -9.00 -11.34 1.34
C VAL A 74 -7.87 -11.87 0.47
N ALA A 75 -6.82 -12.42 1.05
CA ALA A 75 -5.57 -12.69 0.32
C ALA A 75 -4.86 -14.00 0.71
N THR A 76 -4.07 -14.54 -0.22
CA THR A 76 -3.00 -15.50 0.10
C THR A 76 -1.64 -14.79 0.23
N ASP A 77 -0.69 -15.43 0.92
CA ASP A 77 0.67 -14.90 1.08
C ASP A 77 1.37 -14.59 -0.25
N VAL A 78 1.31 -15.54 -1.19
CA VAL A 78 1.98 -15.42 -2.49
C VAL A 78 1.45 -14.21 -3.25
N ALA A 79 0.14 -13.99 -3.19
CA ALA A 79 -0.49 -12.90 -3.92
C ALA A 79 -0.23 -11.53 -3.29
N ALA A 80 0.09 -11.47 -2.00
CA ALA A 80 0.40 -10.23 -1.26
C ALA A 80 1.91 -9.91 -1.18
N ARG A 81 2.79 -10.88 -1.45
CA ARG A 81 4.25 -10.67 -1.48
C ARG A 81 4.67 -9.81 -2.68
N GLY A 82 5.62 -8.90 -2.45
CA GLY A 82 6.14 -8.00 -3.49
C GLY A 82 5.25 -6.79 -3.80
N ILE A 83 4.19 -6.58 -3.02
CA ILE A 83 3.31 -5.43 -3.18
C ILE A 83 3.51 -4.47 -2.01
N ASP A 84 3.71 -3.19 -2.34
CA ASP A 84 3.77 -2.08 -1.39
C ASP A 84 2.34 -1.70 -0.96
N ILE A 85 1.86 -2.40 0.08
CA ILE A 85 0.62 -2.12 0.79
C ILE A 85 0.98 -1.92 2.25
N ASP A 86 1.42 -0.71 2.55
CA ASP A 86 1.78 -0.30 3.90
C ASP A 86 0.67 0.57 4.49
N ASN A 87 0.68 0.72 5.82
CA ASN A 87 -0.28 1.52 6.61
C ASN A 87 -1.71 0.98 6.62
N ILE A 88 -1.84 -0.34 6.73
CA ILE A 88 -3.12 -1.02 6.94
C ILE A 88 -3.45 -0.97 8.42
N THR A 89 -4.69 -0.66 8.79
CA THR A 89 -5.04 -0.57 10.23
C THR A 89 -5.09 -1.94 10.91
N HIS A 90 -5.51 -2.97 10.16
CA HIS A 90 -5.73 -4.30 10.72
C HIS A 90 -5.22 -5.41 9.80
N VAL A 91 -4.58 -6.40 10.40
CA VAL A 91 -4.23 -7.66 9.75
C VAL A 91 -4.94 -8.78 10.50
N ILE A 92 -5.73 -9.57 9.78
CA ILE A 92 -6.39 -10.75 10.34
C ILE A 92 -5.78 -11.98 9.66
N ASN A 93 -5.06 -12.80 10.42
CA ASN A 93 -4.68 -14.13 9.98
C ASN A 93 -5.85 -15.07 10.23
N TYR A 94 -6.73 -15.22 9.23
CA TYR A 94 -7.86 -16.15 9.29
C TYR A 94 -7.37 -17.60 9.40
N ASP A 95 -6.31 -17.89 8.64
CA ASP A 95 -5.50 -19.08 8.84
C ASP A 95 -4.13 -18.68 9.36
N ILE A 96 -3.71 -19.28 10.47
CA ILE A 96 -2.36 -19.14 10.99
C ILE A 96 -1.34 -19.52 9.88
N PRO A 97 -0.30 -18.71 9.67
CA PRO A 97 0.73 -19.03 8.69
C PRO A 97 1.46 -20.32 9.08
N LEU A 98 1.80 -21.14 8.09
CA LEU A 98 2.55 -22.39 8.28
C LEU A 98 4.05 -22.13 8.51
N GLU A 99 4.56 -21.03 7.97
CA GLU A 99 5.95 -20.61 8.12
C GLU A 99 6.00 -19.37 9.02
N LYS A 100 6.86 -19.39 10.03
CA LYS A 100 7.02 -18.29 10.99
C LYS A 100 7.42 -16.95 10.36
N GLU A 101 8.22 -16.98 9.29
CA GLU A 101 8.59 -15.77 8.54
C GLU A 101 7.36 -15.12 7.88
N SER A 102 6.38 -15.93 7.49
CA SER A 102 5.14 -15.42 6.90
C SER A 102 4.33 -14.61 7.92
N TYR A 103 4.36 -14.96 9.20
CA TYR A 103 3.72 -14.16 10.25
C TYR A 103 4.26 -12.73 10.27
N VAL A 104 5.58 -12.57 10.29
CA VAL A 104 6.23 -11.24 10.30
C VAL A 104 5.93 -10.45 9.02
N HIS A 105 5.92 -11.11 7.86
CA HIS A 105 5.58 -10.44 6.60
C HIS A 105 4.12 -9.97 6.53
N ARG A 106 3.19 -10.74 7.11
CA ARG A 106 1.77 -10.38 7.18
C ARG A 106 1.53 -9.24 8.17
N THR A 107 1.99 -9.39 9.41
CA THR A 107 1.79 -8.38 10.47
C THR A 107 2.59 -7.12 10.21
N GLY A 108 3.70 -7.21 9.48
CA GLY A 108 4.46 -6.07 9.00
C GLY A 108 3.67 -5.12 8.08
N ARG A 109 2.45 -5.45 7.65
CA ARG A 109 1.58 -4.54 6.85
C ARG A 109 0.86 -3.49 7.68
N THR A 110 0.84 -3.66 9.00
CA THR A 110 0.23 -2.74 9.96
C THR A 110 1.27 -2.12 10.88
N GLY A 111 0.92 -1.04 11.59
CA GLY A 111 1.78 -0.46 12.64
C GLY A 111 3.08 0.22 12.18
N ARG A 112 3.20 0.64 10.91
CA ARG A 112 4.41 1.31 10.37
C ARG A 112 4.38 2.84 10.55
N ALA A 113 5.57 3.44 10.57
CA ALA A 113 5.81 4.89 10.58
C ALA A 113 5.12 5.65 11.74
N GLY A 114 5.10 5.05 12.94
CA GLY A 114 4.53 5.67 14.15
C GLY A 114 3.00 5.57 14.26
N ASN A 115 2.33 4.93 13.30
CA ASN A 115 0.91 4.60 13.41
C ASN A 115 0.71 3.36 14.27
N SER A 116 -0.37 3.33 15.06
CA SER A 116 -0.83 2.10 15.71
C SER A 116 -1.54 1.20 14.70
N GLY A 117 -1.49 -0.09 14.93
CA GLY A 117 -2.12 -1.07 14.07
C GLY A 117 -2.23 -2.41 14.78
N LYS A 118 -3.19 -3.23 14.37
CA LYS A 118 -3.56 -4.44 15.12
C LYS A 118 -3.49 -5.69 14.25
N ALA A 119 -2.79 -6.70 14.74
CA ALA A 119 -2.75 -8.01 14.14
C ALA A 119 -3.54 -9.00 15.02
N ILE A 120 -4.46 -9.74 14.41
CA ILE A 120 -5.28 -10.75 15.08
C ILE A 120 -5.07 -12.07 14.35
N THR A 121 -4.81 -13.14 15.09
CA THR A 121 -4.57 -14.47 14.51
C THR A 121 -5.56 -15.46 15.06
N PHE A 122 -6.27 -16.15 14.16
CA PHE A 122 -7.17 -17.23 14.53
C PHE A 122 -6.39 -18.54 14.62
N ILE A 123 -6.65 -19.27 15.70
CA ILE A 123 -5.92 -20.49 16.04
C ILE A 123 -6.93 -21.55 16.43
N THR A 124 -6.75 -22.74 15.88
CA THR A 124 -7.48 -23.93 16.36
C THR A 124 -6.62 -24.75 17.32
N PRO A 125 -7.21 -25.61 18.16
CA PRO A 125 -6.44 -26.44 19.09
C PRO A 125 -5.35 -27.32 18.43
N TYR A 126 -5.52 -27.65 17.14
CA TYR A 126 -4.56 -28.46 16.39
C TYR A 126 -3.40 -27.67 15.78
N GLU A 127 -3.44 -26.33 15.88
CA GLU A 127 -2.47 -25.42 15.27
C GLU A 127 -1.48 -24.83 16.29
N ASN A 128 -1.52 -25.27 17.56
CA ASN A 128 -0.63 -24.77 18.62
C ASN A 128 0.85 -24.85 18.26
N ARG A 129 1.27 -25.90 17.55
CA ARG A 129 2.66 -26.03 17.09
C ARG A 129 3.11 -24.84 16.24
N PHE A 130 2.26 -24.35 15.33
CA PHE A 130 2.59 -23.20 14.49
C PHE A 130 2.68 -21.91 15.32
N LEU A 131 1.84 -21.78 16.35
CA LEU A 131 1.91 -20.65 17.28
C LEU A 131 3.24 -20.65 18.03
N GLU A 132 3.63 -21.80 18.61
CA GLU A 132 4.90 -21.94 19.34
C GLU A 132 6.10 -21.60 18.46
N GLU A 133 6.14 -22.11 17.22
CA GLU A 133 7.21 -21.80 16.25
C GLU A 133 7.26 -20.31 15.89
N ILE A 134 6.10 -19.63 15.85
CA ILE A 134 6.01 -18.18 15.62
C ILE A 134 6.49 -17.40 16.84
N GLU A 135 6.04 -17.75 18.04
CA GLU A 135 6.40 -17.08 19.31
C GLU A 135 7.90 -17.20 19.60
N GLU A 136 8.48 -18.38 19.36
CA GLU A 136 9.93 -18.60 19.45
C GLU A 136 10.69 -17.70 18.48
N TYR A 137 10.18 -17.55 17.25
CA TYR A 137 10.83 -16.74 16.22
C TYR A 137 10.76 -15.23 16.49
N ILE A 138 9.61 -14.74 16.94
CA ILE A 138 9.42 -13.30 17.26
C ILE A 138 9.99 -12.93 18.63
N GLY A 139 10.25 -13.92 19.50
CA GLY A 139 10.86 -13.75 20.81
C GLY A 139 9.91 -13.25 21.90
N PHE A 140 8.60 -13.35 21.69
CA PHE A 140 7.58 -13.01 22.69
C PHE A 140 6.29 -13.81 22.48
N GLU A 141 5.53 -14.00 23.56
CA GLU A 141 4.22 -14.65 23.52
C GLU A 141 3.14 -13.73 22.95
N ILE A 142 2.31 -14.25 22.06
CA ILE A 142 1.16 -13.54 21.51
C ILE A 142 0.03 -13.60 22.54
N PRO A 143 -0.49 -12.45 23.02
CA PRO A 143 -1.57 -12.44 24.00
C PRO A 143 -2.81 -13.16 23.48
N LYS A 144 -3.27 -14.16 24.23
CA LYS A 144 -4.51 -14.87 23.93
C LYS A 144 -5.70 -14.01 24.33
N ALA A 145 -6.69 -13.92 23.46
CA ALA A 145 -7.95 -13.22 23.70
C ALA A 145 -9.13 -14.17 23.52
N ILE A 146 -10.17 -13.96 24.32
CA ILE A 146 -11.46 -14.62 24.11
C ILE A 146 -12.16 -13.88 22.96
N GLY A 147 -12.83 -14.63 22.09
CA GLY A 147 -13.63 -14.03 21.00
C GLY A 147 -14.76 -13.14 21.55
N PRO A 148 -15.23 -12.15 20.78
CA PRO A 148 -16.30 -11.26 21.22
C PRO A 148 -17.56 -12.02 21.65
N SER A 149 -18.18 -11.58 22.74
CA SER A 149 -19.50 -12.06 23.14
C SER A 149 -20.59 -11.49 22.23
N LYS A 150 -21.73 -12.18 22.15
CA LYS A 150 -22.90 -11.71 21.38
C LYS A 150 -23.37 -10.32 21.81
N GLU A 151 -23.24 -10.01 23.10
CA GLU A 151 -23.69 -8.74 23.68
C GLU A 151 -22.77 -7.58 23.28
N GLU A 152 -21.45 -7.82 23.24
CA GLU A 152 -20.47 -6.85 22.70
C GLU A 152 -20.71 -6.61 21.20
N VAL A 153 -20.90 -7.68 20.42
CA VAL A 153 -21.17 -7.57 18.98
C VAL A 153 -22.45 -6.77 18.72
N MET A 154 -23.51 -7.03 19.49
CA MET A 154 -24.79 -6.34 19.35
C MET A 154 -24.67 -4.82 19.63
N LYS A 155 -23.80 -4.41 20.56
CA LYS A 155 -23.55 -2.99 20.84
C LYS A 155 -22.88 -2.27 19.67
N GLU A 156 -21.88 -2.89 19.05
CA GLU A 156 -21.11 -2.27 17.97
C GLU A 156 -21.76 -2.43 16.57
N LYS A 157 -22.74 -3.33 16.45
CA LYS A 157 -23.37 -3.69 15.17
C LYS A 157 -23.89 -2.50 14.38
N ALA A 158 -24.55 -1.55 15.03
CA ALA A 158 -25.11 -0.38 14.35
C ALA A 158 -24.01 0.51 13.72
N ALA A 159 -22.94 0.78 14.48
CA ALA A 159 -21.80 1.57 14.01
C ALA A 159 -21.02 0.84 12.90
N PHE A 160 -20.93 -0.48 13.00
CA PHE A 160 -20.34 -1.31 11.95
C PHE A 160 -21.16 -1.25 10.65
N GLU A 161 -22.47 -1.49 10.72
CA GLU A 161 -23.38 -1.45 9.56
C GLU A 161 -23.35 -0.09 8.87
N GLU A 162 -23.41 1.01 9.63
CA GLU A 162 -23.27 2.37 9.09
C GLU A 162 -21.96 2.52 8.31
N LYS A 163 -20.84 2.04 8.86
CA LYS A 163 -19.52 2.20 8.25
C LYS A 163 -19.32 1.35 6.99
N ILE A 164 -19.86 0.14 6.93
CA ILE A 164 -19.72 -0.73 5.75
C ILE A 164 -20.66 -0.31 4.61
N HIS A 165 -21.77 0.37 4.91
CA HIS A 165 -22.71 0.90 3.93
C HIS A 165 -22.38 2.33 3.48
N ALA A 166 -21.54 3.05 4.22
CA ALA A 166 -21.04 4.35 3.81
C ALA A 166 -20.25 4.27 2.50
N LYS A 167 -20.38 5.31 1.66
CA LYS A 167 -19.60 5.40 0.43
C LYS A 167 -18.10 5.49 0.78
N PRO A 168 -17.24 4.71 0.12
CA PRO A 168 -15.80 4.76 0.38
C PRO A 168 -15.25 6.17 0.11
N ILE A 169 -14.45 6.69 1.06
CA ILE A 169 -13.68 7.91 0.83
C ILE A 169 -12.43 7.50 0.07
N ILE A 170 -12.47 7.66 -1.26
CA ILE A 170 -11.36 7.32 -2.12
C ILE A 170 -10.20 8.27 -1.80
N LYS A 171 -9.11 7.72 -1.23
CA LYS A 171 -7.86 8.44 -1.03
C LYS A 171 -7.41 8.95 -2.39
N LYS A 172 -7.27 10.28 -2.51
CA LYS A 172 -6.65 10.85 -3.70
C LYS A 172 -5.27 10.24 -3.85
N ASP A 173 -5.06 9.64 -5.00
CA ASP A 173 -3.82 9.01 -5.37
C ASP A 173 -2.75 10.10 -5.42
N LYS A 174 -1.94 10.21 -4.36
CA LYS A 174 -0.83 11.17 -4.30
C LYS A 174 0.08 11.04 -5.53
N ASN A 175 0.10 9.88 -6.19
CA ASN A 175 0.87 9.61 -7.40
C ASN A 175 0.12 9.93 -8.71
N ALA A 176 -1.22 9.94 -8.76
CA ALA A 176 -1.95 10.33 -9.98
C ALA A 176 -1.90 11.85 -10.21
N ASP A 177 -1.89 12.64 -9.14
CA ASP A 177 -1.70 14.10 -9.25
C ASP A 177 -0.26 14.46 -9.66
N ILE A 178 0.74 13.61 -9.37
CA ILE A 178 2.12 13.80 -9.83
C ILE A 178 2.20 13.68 -11.37
N ASN A 179 1.42 12.78 -11.98
CA ASN A 179 1.40 12.57 -13.44
C ASN A 179 0.64 13.65 -14.23
N LYS A 180 -0.24 14.44 -13.60
CA LYS A 180 -0.86 15.61 -14.23
C LYS A 180 0.09 16.81 -14.15
N GLY A 181 0.80 17.06 -15.25
CA GLY A 181 1.70 18.21 -15.38
C GLY A 181 3.18 17.87 -15.25
N ILE A 182 3.56 16.60 -15.44
CA ILE A 182 4.98 16.25 -15.64
C ILE A 182 5.44 16.83 -16.97
N MET A 183 6.41 17.72 -16.91
CA MET A 183 7.13 18.19 -18.09
C MET A 183 8.54 17.62 -18.04
N LYS A 184 8.90 16.83 -19.05
CA LYS A 184 10.26 16.34 -19.22
C LYS A 184 11.09 17.39 -19.93
N LEU A 185 12.15 17.87 -19.29
CA LEU A 185 13.06 18.85 -19.85
C LEU A 185 14.31 18.14 -20.39
N TYR A 186 14.68 18.47 -21.63
CA TYR A 186 15.94 18.09 -22.24
C TYR A 186 16.99 19.17 -21.98
N PHE A 187 18.22 18.74 -21.66
CA PHE A 187 19.39 19.60 -21.56
C PHE A 187 20.52 19.07 -22.45
N ASN A 188 21.18 19.96 -23.20
CA ASN A 188 22.32 19.61 -24.06
C ASN A 188 23.66 19.42 -23.30
N GLY A 189 23.61 18.83 -22.12
CA GLY A 189 24.80 18.51 -21.34
C GLY A 189 24.60 17.28 -20.47
N GLY A 190 25.61 16.41 -20.43
CA GLY A 190 25.60 15.16 -19.69
C GLY A 190 26.98 14.81 -19.10
N LYS A 191 27.31 13.52 -19.00
CA LYS A 191 28.53 13.00 -18.37
C LYS A 191 29.81 13.62 -18.95
N LYS A 192 29.90 13.81 -20.28
CA LYS A 192 31.07 14.42 -20.94
C LYS A 192 31.28 15.88 -20.54
N LYS A 193 30.22 16.60 -20.18
CA LYS A 193 30.30 17.94 -19.58
C LYS A 193 30.47 17.90 -18.06
N LYS A 194 30.76 16.73 -17.47
CA LYS A 194 30.90 16.48 -16.02
C LYS A 194 29.66 16.86 -15.22
N ILE A 195 28.47 16.79 -15.83
CA ILE A 195 27.18 17.06 -15.17
C ILE A 195 26.70 15.80 -14.45
N ARG A 196 26.14 15.95 -13.26
CA ARG A 196 25.56 14.90 -12.41
C ARG A 196 24.14 15.28 -11.99
N ALA A 197 23.35 14.31 -11.55
CA ALA A 197 21.97 14.55 -11.08
C ALA A 197 21.91 15.59 -9.96
N VAL A 198 22.84 15.54 -8.99
CA VAL A 198 22.94 16.52 -7.90
C VAL A 198 23.15 17.96 -8.38
N ASP A 199 23.81 18.16 -9.54
CA ASP A 199 24.00 19.49 -10.11
C ASP A 199 22.64 20.08 -10.57
N PHE A 200 21.73 19.24 -11.08
CA PHE A 200 20.37 19.66 -11.42
C PHE A 200 19.52 19.91 -10.17
N VAL A 201 19.52 18.98 -9.21
CA VAL A 201 18.76 19.12 -7.96
C VAL A 201 19.14 20.41 -7.23
N GLY A 202 20.44 20.66 -7.05
CA GLY A 202 20.94 21.84 -6.35
C GLY A 202 20.69 23.17 -7.05
N THR A 203 20.52 23.18 -8.38
CA THR A 203 20.19 24.39 -9.14
C THR A 203 18.68 24.61 -9.22
N ILE A 204 17.90 23.58 -9.53
CA ILE A 204 16.45 23.67 -9.72
C ILE A 204 15.74 23.94 -8.39
N ALA A 205 16.17 23.32 -7.29
CA ALA A 205 15.59 23.56 -5.96
C ALA A 205 15.84 24.98 -5.40
N LYS A 206 16.70 25.79 -6.06
CA LYS A 206 16.90 27.21 -5.73
C LYS A 206 15.91 28.13 -6.44
N ILE A 207 15.13 27.63 -7.39
CA ILE A 207 14.13 28.42 -8.11
C ILE A 207 12.97 28.70 -7.14
N LYS A 208 12.59 29.97 -6.97
CA LYS A 208 11.49 30.36 -6.09
C LYS A 208 10.20 29.62 -6.47
N GLY A 209 9.63 28.88 -5.51
CA GLY A 209 8.38 28.13 -5.70
C GLY A 209 8.57 26.74 -6.30
N VAL A 210 9.81 26.21 -6.28
CA VAL A 210 10.18 24.83 -6.65
C VAL A 210 10.95 24.22 -5.48
N THR A 211 10.58 23.01 -5.06
CA THR A 211 11.29 22.24 -4.03
C THR A 211 11.95 20.99 -4.63
N ALA A 212 12.70 20.24 -3.83
CA ALA A 212 13.26 18.96 -4.27
C ALA A 212 12.18 17.91 -4.62
N GLU A 213 10.99 18.02 -4.01
CA GLU A 213 9.84 17.14 -4.28
C GLU A 213 9.21 17.39 -5.66
N ASP A 214 9.47 18.55 -6.27
CA ASP A 214 9.02 18.89 -7.62
C ASP A 214 9.93 18.32 -8.72
N ILE A 215 11.03 17.65 -8.36
CA ILE A 215 12.02 17.10 -9.29
C ILE A 215 11.86 15.58 -9.35
N GLY A 216 11.44 15.08 -10.51
CA GLY A 216 11.24 13.66 -10.77
C GLY A 216 12.52 12.95 -11.24
N ILE A 217 12.37 11.97 -12.12
CA ILE A 217 13.50 11.16 -12.60
C ILE A 217 14.50 12.03 -13.37
N ILE A 218 15.77 11.90 -12.99
CA ILE A 218 16.90 12.52 -13.70
C ILE A 218 17.70 11.43 -14.42
N THR A 219 17.73 11.51 -15.75
CA THR A 219 18.53 10.61 -16.59
C THR A 219 19.72 11.38 -17.17
N ILE A 220 20.94 10.99 -16.81
CA ILE A 220 22.17 11.59 -17.33
C ILE A 220 22.83 10.65 -18.36
N GLN A 221 22.87 11.09 -19.62
CA GLN A 221 23.59 10.40 -20.69
C GLN A 221 24.93 11.10 -20.98
N ASP A 222 25.68 10.65 -22.00
CA ASP A 222 27.00 11.20 -22.28
C ASP A 222 26.98 12.68 -22.66
N ASN A 223 26.09 13.05 -23.59
CA ASN A 223 26.01 14.40 -24.15
C ASN A 223 24.80 15.20 -23.65
N VAL A 224 23.79 14.51 -23.11
CA VAL A 224 22.48 15.08 -22.81
C VAL A 224 21.98 14.63 -21.44
N SER A 225 21.01 15.36 -20.90
CA SER A 225 20.31 14.98 -19.67
C SER A 225 18.82 15.22 -19.83
N TYR A 226 18.02 14.40 -19.16
CA TYR A 226 16.58 14.56 -19.04
C TYR A 226 16.20 14.72 -17.59
N VAL A 227 15.33 15.68 -17.29
CA VAL A 227 14.83 15.95 -15.94
C VAL A 227 13.32 16.07 -16.00
N GLU A 228 12.62 15.24 -15.25
CA GLU A 228 11.18 15.37 -15.06
C GLU A 228 10.87 16.45 -14.02
N ILE A 229 9.98 17.38 -14.36
CA ILE A 229 9.49 18.41 -13.46
C ILE A 229 8.02 18.13 -13.18
N LEU A 230 7.70 17.93 -11.91
CA LEU A 230 6.40 17.48 -11.41
C LEU A 230 5.49 18.67 -11.07
N ASN A 231 4.27 18.37 -10.63
CA ASN A 231 3.32 19.34 -10.04
C ASN A 231 3.02 20.58 -10.92
N GLY A 232 3.11 20.45 -12.24
CA GLY A 232 2.85 21.54 -13.19
C GLY A 232 3.91 22.64 -13.20
N LYS A 233 5.07 22.44 -12.56
CA LYS A 233 6.14 23.45 -12.47
C LYS A 233 7.03 23.53 -13.70
N GLY A 234 6.82 22.64 -14.68
CA GLY A 234 7.57 22.56 -15.93
C GLY A 234 7.82 23.90 -16.63
N PRO A 235 6.77 24.67 -16.97
CA PRO A 235 6.92 25.95 -17.67
C PRO A 235 7.76 26.98 -16.89
N LEU A 236 7.61 27.01 -15.55
CA LEU A 236 8.39 27.89 -14.68
C LEU A 236 9.87 27.51 -14.72
N VAL A 237 10.17 26.23 -14.50
CA VAL A 237 11.55 25.71 -14.52
C VAL A 237 12.18 25.92 -15.90
N LEU A 238 11.48 25.61 -16.99
CA LEU A 238 11.95 25.83 -18.36
C LEU A 238 12.31 27.30 -18.61
N LYS A 239 11.46 28.25 -18.17
CA LYS A 239 11.72 29.68 -18.35
C LYS A 239 12.99 30.14 -17.63
N VAL A 240 13.15 29.74 -16.37
CA VAL A 240 14.30 30.15 -15.54
C VAL A 240 15.59 29.49 -16.04
N MET A 241 15.53 28.19 -16.38
CA MET A 241 16.70 27.43 -16.79
C MET A 241 17.28 27.85 -18.15
N LYS A 242 16.55 28.64 -18.97
CA LYS A 242 17.10 29.27 -20.19
C LYS A 242 18.23 30.26 -19.87
N THR A 243 18.20 30.87 -18.69
CA THR A 243 19.17 31.90 -18.26
C THR A 243 20.04 31.47 -17.08
N THR A 244 19.75 30.35 -16.44
CA THR A 244 20.50 29.84 -15.29
C THR A 244 21.62 28.88 -15.70
N THR A 245 22.74 28.92 -14.98
CA THR A 245 23.85 27.99 -15.19
C THR A 245 23.73 26.77 -14.26
N ILE A 246 24.08 25.59 -14.78
CA ILE A 246 24.25 24.37 -14.00
C ILE A 246 25.74 24.11 -13.90
N LYS A 247 26.28 24.07 -12.69
CA LYS A 247 27.73 23.89 -12.45
C LYS A 247 28.58 24.91 -13.23
N GLY A 248 28.14 26.16 -13.24
CA GLY A 248 28.79 27.25 -13.97
C GLY A 248 28.69 27.18 -15.49
N LYS A 249 27.91 26.24 -16.06
CA LYS A 249 27.72 26.07 -17.51
C LYS A 249 26.29 26.40 -17.90
N GLN A 250 26.11 27.22 -18.93
CA GLN A 250 24.79 27.44 -19.53
C GLN A 250 24.47 26.27 -20.48
N LEU A 251 23.40 25.54 -20.18
CA LEU A 251 22.90 24.45 -21.02
C LEU A 251 21.69 24.94 -21.82
N LYS A 252 21.59 24.54 -23.09
CA LYS A 252 20.37 24.71 -23.86
C LYS A 252 19.32 23.78 -23.30
N VAL A 253 18.15 24.33 -22.99
CA VAL A 253 17.01 23.61 -22.41
C VAL A 253 15.77 23.75 -23.31
N HIS A 254 15.04 22.67 -23.49
CA HIS A 254 13.72 22.65 -24.13
C HIS A 254 12.85 21.55 -23.51
N GLU A 255 11.54 21.66 -23.72
CA GLU A 255 10.63 20.55 -23.44
C GLU A 255 10.97 19.38 -24.36
N ALA A 256 11.16 18.20 -23.78
CA ALA A 256 11.40 16.99 -24.53
C ALA A 256 10.10 16.60 -25.23
N ILE A 257 10.11 16.66 -26.57
CA ILE A 257 9.00 16.16 -27.38
C ILE A 257 8.98 14.63 -27.23
N LYS A 258 7.78 14.09 -27.01
CA LYS A 258 7.54 12.66 -26.82
C LYS A 258 8.08 11.81 -27.97
#